data_AF-A0A1M5S1W9-F1
#
_entry.id   AF-A0A1M5S1W9-F1
#
_cell.length_a   1.000
_cell.length_b   1.000
_cell.length_c   1.000
_cell.angle_alpha   90.00
_cell.angle_beta   90.00
_cell.angle_gamma   90.00
#
_symmetry.space_group_name_H-M   'P 1'
#
loop_
_entity.id
_entity.type
_entity.pdbx_description
1 polymer ?
#
loop_
_entity_poly.entity_id
_entity_poly.type
_entity_poly.pdbx_seq_one_letter_code
_entity_poly.pdbx_strand_id
1 'polypeptide(L)'
;MFLYYLNIIISFIYALAGLLLIRTIANKSPNLWFGIRNKYTLSNKEIWRKTNRSGGIILIISGLILLIPNLFIGPSNEKFYLWFTLISPIAVIAILGIATWIISKRLSEE
;
A
#
# COMPACT_ATOMS: atom_id res chain seq x y z
N MET A 1 -22.10 -12.56 -1.01
CA MET A 1 -22.29 -11.29 -1.76
C MET A 1 -21.64 -10.08 -1.09
N PHE A 2 -22.00 -9.67 0.14
CA PHE A 2 -21.43 -8.46 0.76
C PHE A 2 -19.89 -8.45 0.83
N LEU A 3 -19.29 -9.54 1.32
CA LEU A 3 -17.82 -9.66 1.48
C LEU A 3 -17.06 -9.58 0.15
N TYR A 4 -17.66 -10.04 -0.94
CA TYR A 4 -17.11 -9.93 -2.29
C TYR A 4 -16.97 -8.46 -2.71
N TYR A 5 -18.05 -7.68 -2.59
CA TYR A 5 -18.02 -6.25 -2.93
C TYR A 5 -17.10 -5.45 -2.00
N LEU A 6 -17.07 -5.80 -0.71
CA LEU A 6 -16.15 -5.19 0.25
C LEU A 6 -14.68 -5.40 -0.16
N ASN A 7 -14.32 -6.61 -0.59
CA ASN A 7 -12.98 -6.90 -1.08
C ASN A 7 -12.61 -6.06 -2.32
N ILE A 8 -13.54 -5.90 -3.26
CA ILE A 8 -13.36 -5.04 -4.43
C ILE A 8 -13.10 -3.59 -4.00
N ILE A 9 -13.92 -3.05 -3.10
CA ILE A 9 -13.78 -1.68 -2.60
C ILE A 9 -12.40 -1.49 -1.94
N ILE A 10 -11.98 -2.42 -1.07
CA ILE A 10 -10.66 -2.36 -0.41
C ILE A 10 -9.52 -2.38 -1.43
N SER A 11 -9.65 -3.20 -2.47
CA SER A 11 -8.67 -3.27 -3.56
C SER A 11 -8.50 -1.93 -4.27
N PHE A 12 -9.61 -1.25 -4.58
CA PHE A 12 -9.59 0.09 -5.16
C PHE A 12 -9.03 1.14 -4.21
N ILE A 13 -9.33 1.04 -2.91
CA ILE A 13 -8.75 1.93 -1.89
C ILE A 13 -7.22 1.81 -1.88
N TYR A 14 -6.66 0.60 -1.94
CA TYR A 14 -5.20 0.43 -2.00
C TYR A 14 -4.61 0.99 -3.29
N ALA A 15 -5.22 0.73 -4.44
CA ALA A 15 -4.76 1.29 -5.70
C ALA A 15 -4.77 2.82 -5.68
N LEU A 16 -5.86 3.43 -5.18
CA LEU A 16 -6.00 4.88 -5.08
C LEU A 16 -5.00 5.48 -4.08
N ALA A 17 -4.84 4.88 -2.90
CA ALA A 17 -3.87 5.31 -1.91
C ALA A 17 -2.44 5.26 -2.47
N GLY A 18 -2.11 4.21 -3.22
CA GLY A 18 -0.83 4.09 -3.89
C GLY A 18 -0.60 5.16 -4.97
N LEU A 19 -1.62 5.47 -5.76
CA LEU A 19 -1.58 6.57 -6.74
C LEU A 19 -1.39 7.94 -6.07
N LEU A 20 -2.06 8.19 -4.95
CA LEU A 20 -1.91 9.41 -4.16
C LEU A 20 -0.49 9.53 -3.58
N LEU A 21 0.08 8.42 -3.11
CA LEU A 21 1.48 8.40 -2.65
C LEU A 21 2.44 8.78 -3.78
N ILE A 22 2.29 8.17 -4.96
CA ILE A 22 3.19 8.39 -6.10
C ILE A 22 3.05 9.80 -6.67
N ARG A 23 1.82 10.27 -6.93
CA ARG A 23 1.59 11.52 -7.67
C ARG A 23 1.60 12.75 -6.79
N THR A 24 1.06 12.65 -5.59
CA THR A 24 0.82 13.83 -4.74
C THR A 24 1.82 13.91 -3.60
N ILE A 25 1.98 12.84 -2.83
CA ILE A 25 2.74 12.89 -1.58
C ILE A 25 4.26 12.84 -1.85
N ALA A 26 4.73 11.97 -2.73
CA ALA A 26 6.15 11.84 -3.06
C ALA A 26 6.76 13.12 -3.63
N ASN A 27 5.97 13.97 -4.28
CA ASN A 27 6.42 15.23 -4.87
C ASN A 27 6.37 16.44 -3.91
N LYS A 28 5.71 16.30 -2.76
CA LYS A 28 5.69 17.32 -1.72
C LYS A 28 6.89 17.20 -0.78
N SER A 29 7.19 18.26 -0.06
CA SER A 29 8.20 18.22 1.01
C SER A 29 7.77 17.27 2.14
N PRO A 30 8.75 16.68 2.86
CA PRO A 30 8.46 15.87 4.04
C PRO A 30 7.57 16.63 5.01
N ASN A 31 6.57 15.94 5.56
CA ASN A 31 5.61 16.51 6.49
C ASN A 31 5.14 15.45 7.49
N LEU A 32 4.54 15.90 8.59
CA LEU A 32 4.08 15.04 9.67
C LEU A 32 2.65 14.52 9.48
N TRP A 33 1.96 14.87 8.39
CA TRP A 33 0.53 14.57 8.23
C TRP A 33 0.27 13.37 7.32
N PHE A 34 0.90 13.33 6.13
CA PHE A 34 0.62 12.35 5.09
C PHE A 34 1.89 11.67 4.58
N GLY A 35 1.77 10.40 4.19
CA GLY A 35 2.88 9.63 3.63
C GLY A 35 3.58 8.70 4.62
N ILE A 36 4.61 8.03 4.11
CA ILE A 36 5.45 7.09 4.87
C ILE A 36 6.50 7.90 5.62
N ARG A 37 6.32 7.94 6.93
CA ARG A 37 7.09 8.79 7.85
C ARG A 37 7.99 7.91 8.71
N ASN A 38 9.28 8.07 8.56
CA ASN A 38 10.28 7.54 9.48
C ASN A 38 11.45 8.54 9.58
N LYS A 39 12.41 8.26 10.45
CA LYS A 39 13.54 9.18 10.71
C LYS A 39 14.35 9.55 9.46
N TYR A 40 14.36 8.68 8.45
CA TYR A 40 15.09 8.89 7.19
C TYR A 40 14.27 9.68 6.18
N THR A 41 12.97 9.37 6.04
CA THR A 41 12.10 10.09 5.10
C THR A 41 11.80 11.52 5.55
N LEU A 42 11.77 11.77 6.85
CA LEU A 42 11.56 13.12 7.39
C LEU A 42 12.80 14.01 7.32
N SER A 43 14.01 13.42 7.30
CA SER A 43 15.26 14.19 7.28
C SER A 43 15.72 14.57 5.87
N ASN A 44 15.27 13.87 4.83
CA ASN A 44 15.76 14.08 3.47
C ASN A 44 14.62 13.99 2.42
N LYS A 45 14.47 15.04 1.61
CA LYS A 45 13.44 15.15 0.55
C LYS A 45 13.59 14.12 -0.56
N GLU A 46 14.81 13.70 -0.90
CA GLU A 46 15.04 12.67 -1.90
C GLU A 46 14.64 11.29 -1.38
N ILE A 47 15.03 10.96 -0.13
CA ILE A 47 14.61 9.71 0.54
C ILE A 47 13.09 9.69 0.66
N TRP A 48 12.46 10.80 1.08
CA TRP A 48 11.01 10.97 1.07
C TRP A 48 10.37 10.61 -0.26
N ARG A 49 10.87 11.21 -1.35
CA ARG A 49 10.32 11.01 -2.69
C ARG A 49 10.45 9.55 -3.12
N LYS A 50 11.64 8.95 -2.98
CA LYS A 50 11.90 7.57 -3.39
C LYS A 50 11.07 6.59 -2.55
N THR A 51 11.06 6.74 -1.22
CA THR A 51 10.32 5.84 -0.32
C THR A 51 8.80 5.94 -0.52
N ASN A 52 8.23 7.14 -0.62
CA ASN A 52 6.79 7.30 -0.86
C ASN A 52 6.38 6.78 -2.24
N ARG A 53 7.22 6.96 -3.27
CA ARG A 53 6.97 6.38 -4.59
C ARG A 53 6.97 4.85 -4.55
N SER A 54 7.97 4.24 -3.91
CA SER A 54 8.05 2.79 -3.76
C SER A 54 6.88 2.23 -2.94
N GLY A 55 6.53 2.87 -1.83
CA GLY A 55 5.39 2.48 -1.01
C GLY A 55 4.06 2.59 -1.78
N GLY A 56 3.91 3.62 -2.61
CA GLY A 56 2.76 3.72 -3.48
C GLY A 56 2.67 2.62 -4.54
N ILE A 57 3.81 2.19 -5.10
CA ILE A 57 3.86 1.04 -6.02
C ILE A 57 3.43 -0.24 -5.30
N ILE A 58 3.91 -0.48 -4.07
CA ILE A 58 3.52 -1.63 -3.25
C ILE A 58 2.00 -1.65 -3.01
N LEU A 59 1.40 -0.50 -2.70
CA LEU A 59 -0.05 -0.39 -2.50
C LEU A 59 -0.85 -0.66 -3.79
N ILE A 60 -0.39 -0.16 -4.94
CA ILE A 60 -1.04 -0.45 -6.23
C ILE A 60 -0.98 -1.94 -6.52
N ILE A 61 0.20 -2.56 -6.41
CA ILE A 61 0.38 -4.00 -6.64
C ILE A 61 -0.51 -4.80 -5.69
N SER A 62 -0.58 -4.40 -4.42
CA SER A 62 -1.43 -5.04 -3.42
C SER A 62 -2.91 -4.97 -3.82
N GLY A 63 -3.41 -3.78 -4.21
CA GLY A 63 -4.77 -3.62 -4.71
C GLY A 63 -5.06 -4.53 -5.92
N LEU A 64 -4.14 -4.61 -6.89
CA LEU A 64 -4.29 -5.49 -8.05
C LEU A 64 -4.31 -6.97 -7.66
N ILE A 65 -3.45 -7.40 -6.73
CA ILE A 65 -3.44 -8.79 -6.21
C ILE A 65 -4.77 -9.12 -5.56
N LEU A 66 -5.36 -8.19 -4.80
CA LEU A 66 -6.66 -8.42 -4.17
C LEU A 66 -7.81 -8.52 -5.18
N LEU A 67 -7.68 -7.92 -6.38
CA LEU A 67 -8.68 -8.06 -7.43
C LEU A 67 -8.68 -9.43 -8.11
N ILE A 68 -7.52 -10.10 -8.20
CA ILE A 68 -7.36 -11.35 -8.97
C ILE A 68 -8.39 -12.43 -8.56
N PRO A 69 -8.59 -12.76 -7.27
CA PRO A 69 -9.57 -13.77 -6.88
C PRO A 69 -11.02 -13.46 -7.31
N ASN A 70 -11.37 -12.18 -7.46
CA ASN A 70 -12.71 -11.77 -7.89
C ASN A 70 -13.05 -12.17 -9.33
N LEU A 71 -12.03 -12.44 -10.16
CA LEU A 71 -12.19 -12.87 -11.55
C LEU A 71 -12.41 -14.39 -11.68
N PHE A 72 -11.93 -15.18 -10.72
CA PHE A 72 -11.87 -16.64 -10.84
C PHE A 72 -12.72 -17.40 -9.81
N ILE A 73 -12.93 -16.86 -8.61
CA ILE A 73 -13.64 -17.56 -7.52
C ILE A 73 -15.13 -17.23 -7.51
N GLY A 74 -15.51 -16.01 -7.88
CA GLY A 74 -16.89 -15.56 -7.92
C GLY A 74 -17.53 -15.35 -6.53
N PRO A 75 -18.70 -14.70 -6.45
CA PRO A 75 -19.24 -14.15 -5.20
C PRO A 75 -19.84 -15.18 -4.22
N SER A 76 -19.93 -16.45 -4.62
CA SER A 76 -20.55 -17.53 -3.83
C SER A 76 -19.65 -18.05 -2.70
N ASN A 77 -18.33 -17.86 -2.78
CA ASN A 77 -17.39 -18.38 -1.78
C ASN A 77 -17.15 -17.39 -0.63
N GLU A 78 -18.16 -17.18 0.21
CA GLU A 78 -18.11 -16.15 1.26
C GLU A 78 -17.01 -16.39 2.31
N LYS A 79 -16.72 -17.66 2.65
CA LYS A 79 -15.66 -18.01 3.61
C LYS A 79 -14.27 -17.60 3.11
N PHE A 80 -14.02 -17.76 1.81
CA PHE A 80 -12.78 -17.29 1.20
C PHE A 80 -12.65 -15.76 1.36
N TYR A 81 -13.69 -15.00 0.97
CA TYR A 81 -13.64 -13.53 1.06
C TYR A 81 -13.56 -13.01 2.49
N LEU A 82 -14.15 -13.72 3.47
CA LEU A 82 -14.01 -13.37 4.88
C LEU A 82 -12.53 -13.39 5.29
N TRP A 83 -11.85 -14.54 5.15
CA TRP A 83 -10.46 -14.68 5.57
C TRP A 83 -9.52 -13.80 4.75
N PHE A 84 -9.73 -13.73 3.44
CA PHE A 84 -8.90 -12.92 2.55
C PHE A 84 -8.99 -11.42 2.88
N THR A 85 -10.18 -10.92 3.22
CA THR A 85 -10.40 -9.52 3.62
C THR A 85 -9.84 -9.21 5.01
N LEU A 86 -9.82 -10.16 5.94
CA LEU A 86 -9.25 -9.96 7.27
C LEU A 86 -7.71 -9.99 7.27
N ILE A 87 -7.11 -10.88 6.47
CA ILE A 87 -5.66 -11.10 6.45
C ILE A 87 -4.95 -10.05 5.59
N SER A 88 -5.55 -9.65 4.47
CA SER A 88 -4.87 -8.76 3.51
C SER A 88 -4.45 -7.40 4.07
N PRO A 89 -5.21 -6.68 4.93
CA PRO A 89 -4.75 -5.41 5.50
C PRO A 89 -3.51 -5.57 6.39
N ILE A 90 -3.48 -6.64 7.18
CA ILE A 90 -2.35 -6.94 8.06
C ILE A 90 -1.10 -7.22 7.21
N ALA A 91 -1.24 -8.07 6.19
CA ALA A 91 -0.15 -8.40 5.28
C ALA A 91 0.37 -7.16 4.53
N VAL A 92 -0.54 -6.32 4.00
CA VAL A 92 -0.17 -5.10 3.27
C VAL A 92 0.54 -4.11 4.18
N ILE A 93 0.06 -3.88 5.41
CA ILE A 93 0.70 -2.98 6.37
C ILE A 93 2.10 -3.49 6.74
N ALA A 94 2.24 -4.79 7.00
CA ALA A 94 3.54 -5.39 7.33
C ALA A 94 4.54 -5.27 6.17
N ILE A 95 4.13 -5.64 4.96
CA ILE A 95 4.97 -5.55 3.75
C ILE A 95 5.34 -4.09 3.49
N LEU A 96 4.38 -3.17 3.52
CA LEU A 96 4.61 -1.75 3.30
C LEU A 96 5.61 -1.20 4.33
N GLY A 97 5.38 -1.45 5.62
CA GLY A 97 6.24 -0.96 6.70
C GLY A 97 7.66 -1.49 6.60
N ILE A 98 7.83 -2.80 6.44
CA ILE A 98 9.16 -3.44 6.34
C ILE A 98 9.88 -2.97 5.08
N ALA A 99 9.25 -3.07 3.91
CA ALA A 99 9.89 -2.73 2.65
C ALA A 99 10.30 -1.27 2.60
N THR A 100 9.42 -0.36 3.04
CA THR A 100 9.72 1.08 3.01
C THR A 100 10.75 1.48 4.06
N TRP A 101 10.79 0.80 5.21
CA TRP A 101 11.88 0.96 6.18
C TRP A 101 13.23 0.54 5.58
N ILE A 102 13.32 -0.65 4.98
CA ILE A 102 14.55 -1.14 4.34
C ILE A 102 15.02 -0.16 3.25
N ILE A 103 14.11 0.26 2.38
CA ILE A 103 14.42 1.22 1.29
C ILE A 103 14.94 2.53 1.88
N SER A 104 14.26 3.09 2.88
CA SER A 104 14.64 4.37 3.46
C SER A 104 15.97 4.32 4.22
N LYS A 105 16.28 3.19 4.87
CA LYS A 105 17.55 2.96 5.56
C LYS A 105 18.68 2.85 4.56
N ARG A 106 18.53 2.03 3.52
CA ARG A 106 19.54 1.86 2.47
C ARG A 106 19.88 3.20 1.80
N LEU A 107 18.86 3.99 1.45
CA LEU A 107 19.06 5.31 0.84
C LEU A 107 19.70 6.35 1.79
N SER A 108 19.75 6.09 3.09
CA SER A 108 20.44 6.96 4.07
C SER A 108 21.90 6.58 4.29
N GLU A 109 22.28 5.38 3.86
CA GLU A 109 23.65 4.85 3.93
C GLU A 109 24.42 5.07 2.61
N GLU A 110 23.70 5.37 1.52
CA GLU A 110 24.21 5.82 0.21
C GLU A 110 24.51 7.32 0.22
#